data_AF-A0AAW2KYV0-F1
#
_entry.id   AF-A0AAW2KYV0-F1
#
_cell.length_a   1.000
_cell.length_b   1.000
_cell.length_c   1.000
_cell.angle_alpha   90.00
_cell.angle_beta   90.00
_cell.angle_gamma   90.00
#
_symmetry.space_group_name_H-M   'P 1'
#
loop_
_entity.id
_entity.type
_entity.pdbx_description
1 polymer ?
#
loop_
_entity_poly.entity_id
_entity_poly.type
_entity_poly.pdbx_seq_one_letter_code
_entity_poly.pdbx_strand_id
1 'polypeptide(L)'
;MDLPHQLQEVPPQWLARFECLQKGLQDVQHQIGGAPDDEIQCVPFSEEIMADELPLNWKEPNLSEYDGTTDPQEHLSCFENIALLHRYTAGVKCRVFVNTFTRSAQQWFN
;
A
#
# COMPACT_ATOMS: atom_id res chain seq x y z
N MET A 1 -3.55 -34.39 51.01
CA MET A 1 -4.44 -33.35 51.55
C MET A 1 -4.35 -32.16 50.62
N ASP A 2 -5.51 -31.55 50.35
CA ASP A 2 -5.76 -30.28 49.64
C ASP A 2 -5.44 -30.23 48.13
N LEU A 3 -6.31 -29.75 47.22
CA LEU A 3 -7.68 -29.21 47.27
C LEU A 3 -8.21 -29.15 45.81
N PRO A 4 -9.50 -29.41 45.52
CA PRO A 4 -10.05 -29.21 44.18
C PRO A 4 -10.49 -27.74 44.00
N HIS A 5 -9.82 -26.99 43.13
CA HIS A 5 -10.26 -25.65 42.74
C HIS A 5 -11.28 -25.76 41.61
N GLN A 6 -12.54 -25.86 42.03
CA GLN A 6 -13.73 -25.24 41.47
C GLN A 6 -13.56 -24.60 40.07
N LEU A 7 -14.34 -25.09 39.11
CA LEU A 7 -14.74 -24.31 37.93
C LEU A 7 -15.32 -22.99 38.45
N GLN A 8 -14.53 -21.92 38.31
CA GLN A 8 -14.92 -20.60 38.75
C GLN A 8 -16.03 -20.10 37.83
N GLU A 9 -17.27 -20.13 38.33
CA GLU A 9 -18.43 -19.55 37.67
C GLU A 9 -18.10 -18.10 37.25
N VAL A 10 -18.32 -17.79 35.98
CA VAL A 10 -18.05 -16.47 35.41
C VAL A 10 -18.96 -15.46 36.13
N PRO A 11 -18.42 -14.43 36.80
CA PRO A 11 -19.27 -13.52 37.56
C PRO A 11 -20.26 -12.81 36.63
N PRO A 12 -21.53 -12.57 37.04
CA PRO A 12 -22.58 -12.09 36.16
C PRO A 12 -22.24 -10.76 35.45
N GLN A 13 -21.45 -9.90 36.09
CA GLN A 13 -21.00 -8.64 35.48
C GLN A 13 -20.05 -8.85 34.30
N TRP A 14 -19.32 -9.97 34.24
CA TRP A 14 -18.44 -10.29 33.12
C TRP A 14 -19.23 -10.82 31.92
N LEU A 15 -20.31 -11.58 32.15
CA LEU A 15 -21.20 -12.03 31.08
C LEU A 15 -21.83 -10.84 30.36
N ALA A 16 -22.44 -9.91 31.09
CA ALA A 16 -23.04 -8.72 30.50
C ALA A 16 -22.02 -7.82 29.77
N ARG A 17 -20.81 -7.67 30.34
CA ARG A 17 -19.73 -6.92 29.68
C ARG A 17 -19.23 -7.60 28.41
N PHE A 18 -19.11 -8.93 28.44
CA PHE A 18 -18.65 -9.72 27.30
C PHE A 18 -19.70 -9.73 26.18
N GLU A 19 -20.98 -9.86 26.51
CA GLU A 19 -22.09 -9.77 25.57
C GLU A 19 -22.18 -8.37 24.92
N CYS A 20 -22.06 -7.30 25.70
CA CYS A 20 -21.99 -5.94 25.17
C CYS A 20 -20.80 -5.74 24.24
N LEU A 21 -19.63 -6.28 24.63
CA LEU A 21 -18.43 -6.22 23.80
C LEU A 21 -18.63 -6.99 22.48
N GLN A 22 -19.18 -8.19 22.55
CA GLN A 22 -19.43 -9.03 21.39
C GLN A 22 -20.45 -8.39 20.44
N LYS A 23 -21.50 -7.76 20.97
CA LYS A 23 -22.49 -7.01 20.19
C LYS A 23 -21.86 -5.80 19.50
N GLY A 24 -21.01 -5.06 20.20
CA GLY A 24 -20.23 -3.95 19.62
C GLY A 24 -19.32 -4.41 18.48
N LEU A 25 -18.67 -5.57 18.59
CA LEU A 25 -17.84 -6.13 17.52
C LEU A 25 -18.68 -6.55 16.30
N GLN A 26 -19.86 -7.13 16.50
CA GLN A 26 -20.78 -7.50 15.42
C GLN A 26 -21.36 -6.27 14.71
N ASP A 27 -21.73 -5.23 15.46
CA ASP A 27 -22.23 -3.97 14.90
C ASP A 27 -21.13 -3.26 14.08
N VAL A 28 -19.87 -3.33 14.52
CA VAL A 28 -18.72 -2.82 13.76
C VAL A 28 -18.53 -3.63 12.48
N GLN A 29 -18.61 -4.96 12.53
CA GLN A 29 -18.50 -5.81 11.33
C GLN A 29 -19.63 -5.56 10.32
N HIS A 30 -20.85 -5.35 10.79
CA HIS A 30 -22.00 -5.08 9.91
C HIS A 30 -21.90 -3.70 9.25
N GLN A 31 -21.28 -2.73 9.92
CA GLN A 31 -20.99 -1.41 9.36
C GLN A 31 -19.81 -1.40 8.38
N ILE A 32 -18.90 -2.38 8.48
CA ILE A 32 -17.79 -2.56 7.53
C ILE A 32 -18.23 -3.33 6.28
N GLY A 33 -19.38 -4.01 6.30
CA GLY A 33 -19.93 -4.78 5.16
C GLY A 33 -20.69 -3.96 4.11
N GLY A 34 -20.22 -2.77 3.78
CA GLY A 34 -21.00 -1.76 3.05
C GLY A 34 -20.33 -1.09 1.84
N ALA A 35 -19.68 -1.85 0.96
CA ALA A 35 -19.51 -1.50 -0.46
C ALA A 35 -19.01 -2.75 -1.22
N PRO A 36 -19.39 -2.96 -2.51
CA PRO A 36 -18.61 -3.85 -3.35
C PRO A 36 -17.16 -3.35 -3.34
N ASP A 37 -16.20 -4.27 -3.39
CA ASP A 37 -14.84 -3.99 -3.84
C ASP A 37 -14.91 -3.35 -5.25
N ASP A 38 -15.29 -2.07 -5.34
CA ASP A 38 -14.42 -1.18 -6.09
C ASP A 38 -13.16 -1.18 -5.24
N GLU A 39 -12.23 -2.07 -5.61
CA GLU A 39 -10.83 -1.83 -5.37
C GLU A 39 -10.61 -0.38 -5.76
N ILE A 40 -10.66 0.54 -4.79
CA ILE A 40 -10.03 1.83 -4.93
C ILE A 40 -8.58 1.40 -5.08
N GLN A 41 -8.17 1.19 -6.32
CA GLN A 41 -6.79 1.03 -6.68
C GLN A 41 -6.19 2.34 -6.20
N CYS A 42 -5.66 2.30 -4.98
CA CYS A 42 -5.03 3.44 -4.34
C CYS A 42 -3.74 3.61 -5.13
N VAL A 43 -3.85 4.30 -6.25
CA VAL A 43 -2.72 4.63 -7.08
C VAL A 43 -1.80 5.46 -6.19
N PRO A 44 -0.50 5.14 -6.13
CA PRO A 44 0.45 5.78 -5.21
C PRO A 44 0.77 7.24 -5.61
N PHE A 45 -0.04 7.81 -6.49
CA PHE A 45 0.15 9.11 -7.12
C PHE A 45 -1.12 9.94 -7.00
N SER A 46 -0.95 11.25 -6.91
CA SER A 46 -2.06 12.20 -6.96
C SER A 46 -2.76 12.19 -8.32
N GLU A 47 -4.00 12.68 -8.35
CA GLU A 47 -4.75 12.87 -9.60
C GLU A 47 -3.97 13.73 -10.61
N GLU A 48 -3.21 14.72 -10.14
CA GLU A 48 -2.34 15.57 -10.98
C GLU A 48 -1.26 14.76 -11.71
N ILE A 49 -0.58 13.85 -11.00
CA ILE A 49 0.45 12.98 -11.60
C ILE A 49 -0.20 11.97 -12.56
N MET A 50 -1.41 11.51 -12.25
CA MET A 50 -2.16 10.58 -13.09
C MET A 50 -2.71 11.23 -14.36
N ALA A 51 -3.05 12.52 -14.30
CA ALA A 51 -3.60 13.30 -15.41
C ALA A 51 -2.57 13.62 -16.50
N ASP A 52 -1.27 13.60 -16.18
CA ASP A 52 -0.24 13.73 -17.19
C ASP A 52 -0.36 12.59 -18.22
N GLU A 53 -0.38 12.91 -19.51
CA GLU A 53 -0.47 11.90 -20.56
C GLU A 53 0.91 11.33 -20.89
N LEU A 54 1.00 10.01 -21.04
CA LEU A 54 2.18 9.39 -21.65
C LEU A 54 2.23 9.74 -23.15
N PRO A 55 3.42 9.95 -23.74
CA PRO A 55 3.53 10.14 -25.18
C PRO A 55 2.88 8.98 -25.95
N LEU A 56 2.15 9.27 -27.04
CA LEU A 56 1.40 8.27 -27.82
C LEU A 56 2.27 7.11 -28.35
N ASN A 57 3.56 7.35 -28.51
CA ASN A 57 4.59 6.42 -28.97
C ASN A 57 5.56 6.02 -27.85
N TRP A 58 5.11 6.04 -26.60
CA TRP A 58 5.92 5.68 -25.45
C TRP A 58 6.51 4.28 -25.65
N LYS A 59 7.82 4.23 -25.47
CA LYS A 59 8.58 2.99 -25.36
C LYS A 59 9.17 2.98 -23.98
N GLU A 60 9.24 1.79 -23.41
CA GLU A 60 9.91 1.58 -22.15
C GLU A 60 11.35 2.09 -22.23
N PRO A 61 11.78 2.98 -21.32
CA PRO A 61 13.14 3.44 -21.30
C PRO A 61 14.09 2.28 -21.03
N ASN A 62 15.21 2.24 -21.76
CA ASN A 62 16.26 1.27 -21.51
C ASN A 62 17.08 1.70 -20.29
N LEU A 63 16.51 1.47 -19.10
CA LEU A 63 17.09 1.74 -17.80
C LEU A 63 17.10 0.44 -16.99
N SER A 64 18.21 0.17 -16.32
CA SER A 64 18.32 -0.97 -15.42
C SER A 64 17.33 -0.85 -14.26
N GLU A 65 16.78 -1.99 -13.83
CA GLU A 65 15.98 -2.02 -12.60
C GLU A 65 16.83 -1.67 -11.37
N TYR A 66 16.19 -1.06 -10.38
CA TYR A 66 16.77 -0.68 -9.11
C TYR A 66 16.15 -1.49 -7.99
N ASP A 67 16.94 -2.38 -7.37
CA ASP A 67 16.48 -3.27 -6.31
C ASP A 67 16.72 -2.72 -4.89
N GLY A 68 17.35 -1.55 -4.78
CA GLY A 68 17.74 -0.93 -3.52
C GLY A 68 19.19 -1.19 -3.09
N THR A 69 19.99 -1.90 -3.90
CA THR A 69 21.37 -2.29 -3.52
C THR A 69 22.47 -1.54 -4.25
N THR A 70 22.19 -0.98 -5.44
CA THR A 70 23.12 -0.15 -6.21
C THR A 70 23.10 1.30 -5.73
N ASP A 71 23.99 2.16 -6.23
CA ASP A 71 24.02 3.58 -5.85
C ASP A 71 22.71 4.29 -6.29
N PRO A 72 21.89 4.80 -5.34
CA PRO A 72 20.66 5.52 -5.68
C PRO A 72 20.92 6.79 -6.50
N GLN A 73 22.07 7.46 -6.30
CA GLN A 73 22.41 8.70 -6.98
C GLN A 73 22.77 8.44 -8.45
N GLU A 74 23.52 7.38 -8.73
CA GLU A 74 23.82 6.92 -10.08
C GLU A 74 22.52 6.55 -10.82
N HIS A 75 21.63 5.78 -10.17
CA HIS A 75 20.35 5.40 -10.76
C HIS A 75 19.48 6.62 -11.10
N LEU A 76 19.38 7.58 -10.18
CA LEU A 76 18.65 8.82 -10.40
C LEU A 76 19.25 9.63 -11.57
N SER A 77 20.57 9.76 -11.62
CA SER A 77 21.24 10.50 -12.71
C SER A 77 21.01 9.86 -14.08
N CYS A 78 21.09 8.54 -14.17
CA CYS A 78 20.76 7.79 -15.38
C CYS A 78 19.31 8.01 -15.80
N PHE A 79 18.37 7.96 -14.84
CA PHE A 79 16.96 8.24 -15.09
C PHE A 79 16.72 9.68 -15.57
N GLU A 80 17.35 10.69 -14.96
CA GLU A 80 17.21 12.09 -15.35
C GLU A 80 17.64 12.33 -16.79
N ASN A 81 18.73 11.70 -17.23
CA ASN A 81 19.19 11.78 -18.62
C ASN A 81 18.16 11.21 -19.60
N ILE A 82 17.56 10.07 -19.25
CA ILE A 82 16.52 9.44 -20.06
C ILE A 82 15.25 10.30 -20.09
N ALA A 83 14.82 10.79 -18.93
CA ALA A 83 13.65 11.64 -18.81
C ALA A 83 13.80 12.95 -19.60
N LEU A 84 15.01 13.51 -19.65
CA LEU A 84 15.34 14.66 -20.49
C LEU A 84 15.24 14.32 -21.98
N LEU A 85 15.82 13.20 -22.41
CA LEU A 85 15.80 12.76 -23.81
C LEU A 85 14.37 12.53 -24.32
N HIS A 86 13.53 11.89 -23.50
CA HIS A 86 12.14 11.61 -23.81
C HIS A 86 11.19 12.79 -23.51
N ARG A 87 11.71 13.88 -22.94
CA ARG A 87 10.95 15.09 -22.60
C ARG A 87 9.75 14.79 -21.69
N TYR A 88 9.95 13.93 -20.71
CA TYR A 88 8.90 13.58 -19.75
C TYR A 88 8.47 14.79 -18.91
N THR A 89 7.16 14.94 -18.74
CA THR A 89 6.56 15.85 -17.77
C THR A 89 6.81 15.35 -16.35
N ALA A 90 6.53 16.19 -15.34
CA ALA A 90 6.79 15.82 -13.95
C ALA A 90 6.01 14.57 -13.52
N GLY A 91 4.74 14.44 -13.87
CA GLY A 91 3.93 13.27 -13.54
C GLY A 91 4.36 12.02 -14.29
N VAL A 92 4.76 12.15 -15.56
CA VAL A 92 5.37 11.03 -16.31
C VAL A 92 6.67 10.58 -15.65
N LYS A 93 7.53 11.51 -15.21
CA LYS A 93 8.77 11.15 -14.50
C LYS A 93 8.47 10.30 -13.27
N CYS A 94 7.53 10.71 -12.43
CA CYS A 94 7.17 9.96 -11.21
C CYS A 94 6.71 8.52 -11.54
N ARG A 95 5.79 8.37 -12.48
CA ARG A 95 5.25 7.04 -12.84
C ARG A 95 6.29 6.13 -13.48
N VAL A 96 7.12 6.67 -14.39
CA VAL A 96 8.15 5.88 -15.07
C VAL A 96 9.30 5.52 -14.12
N PHE A 97 9.68 6.42 -13.20
CA PHE A 97 10.75 6.15 -12.23
C PHE A 97 10.40 4.98 -11.32
N VAL A 98 9.18 4.94 -10.81
CA VAL A 98 8.72 3.84 -9.96
C VAL A 98 8.69 2.51 -10.70
N ASN A 99 8.44 2.51 -12.01
CA ASN A 99 8.50 1.29 -12.82
C ASN A 99 9.92 0.71 -12.92
N THR A 100 10.95 1.46 -12.51
CA THR A 100 12.32 0.96 -12.42
C THR A 100 12.58 0.21 -11.12
N PHE A 101 11.72 0.34 -10.11
CA PHE A 101 11.92 -0.32 -8.83
C PHE A 101 11.55 -1.80 -8.91
N THR A 102 12.41 -2.62 -8.32
CA THR A 102 12.20 -4.05 -8.19
C THR A 102 12.45 -4.47 -6.74
N ARG A 103 11.96 -5.67 -6.37
CA ARG A 103 12.26 -6.30 -5.07
C ARG A 103 12.05 -5.36 -3.87
N SER A 104 13.10 -5.11 -3.08
CA SER A 104 13.03 -4.33 -1.85
C SER A 104 12.69 -2.86 -2.09
N ALA A 105 13.14 -2.28 -3.21
CA ALA A 105 12.78 -0.90 -3.57
C ALA A 105 11.28 -0.79 -3.91
N GLN A 106 10.73 -1.79 -4.62
CA GLN A 106 9.30 -1.83 -4.94
C GLN A 106 8.45 -2.02 -3.68
N GLN A 107 8.88 -2.89 -2.76
CA GLN A 107 8.22 -3.09 -1.46
C GLN A 107 8.25 -1.85 -0.57
N TRP A 108 9.29 -1.04 -0.66
CA TRP A 108 9.37 0.23 0.06
C TRP A 108 8.43 1.29 -0.49
N PHE A 109 8.20 1.29 -1.81
CA PHE A 109 7.38 2.28 -2.48
C PHE A 109 5.87 2.00 -2.36
N ASN A 110 5.48 0.72 -2.40
CA ASN A 110 4.10 0.27 -2.26
C ASN A 110 3.57 0.45 -0.83
#